data_AF-A0A497FKW7-F1
#
_entry.id   AF-A0A497FKW7-F1
#
_cell.length_a   1.000
_cell.length_b   1.000
_cell.length_c   1.000
_cell.angle_alpha   90.00
_cell.angle_beta   90.00
_cell.angle_gamma   90.00
#
_symmetry.space_group_name_H-M   'P 1'
#
loop_
_entity.id
_entity.type
_entity.pdbx_description
1 polymer ?
#
loop_
_entity_poly.entity_id
_entity_poly.type
_entity_poly.pdbx_seq_one_letter_code
_entity_poly.pdbx_strand_id
1 'polypeptide(L)'
;MALPLRYEEELKSAETALSRLPEEAQKAISELVVMATTNIPEDQRDLVKARLTAAAIGALPTAQRELKFTIDQFIRPTKLVSGRFTIVELRPELFGLTTFRYNWTATGEQSCPWNVTTDERVVMFIVGLQNPEPSPKTRYVYGKIGVDDLPVYFVGDLEGFRVKVLPQPYILKPRTTIDLKVYVEALGYDELKPFGAAFLPADLAAKLTPF
;
A
#
# COMPACT_ATOMS: atom_id res chain seq x y z
N MET A 1 7.59 5.06 22.45
CA MET A 1 7.00 4.19 21.41
C MET A 1 5.56 3.92 21.81
N ALA A 2 4.58 4.29 20.98
CA ALA A 2 3.19 3.89 21.23
C ALA A 2 3.07 2.38 20.96
N LEU A 3 2.49 1.65 21.91
CA LEU A 3 2.14 0.24 21.67
C LEU A 3 1.12 0.19 20.52
N PRO A 4 1.23 -0.77 19.59
CA PRO A 4 0.21 -0.95 18.56
C PRO A 4 -1.13 -1.19 19.24
N LEU A 5 -2.16 -0.45 18.78
CA LEU A 5 -3.52 -0.58 19.27
C LEU A 5 -4.02 -2.01 19.01
N ARG A 6 -5.03 -2.46 19.77
CA ARG A 6 -5.71 -3.70 19.41
C ARG A 6 -6.38 -3.50 18.05
N TYR A 7 -6.35 -4.50 17.17
CA TYR A 7 -6.92 -4.37 15.82
C TYR A 7 -8.39 -3.91 15.81
N GLU A 8 -9.15 -4.27 16.84
CA GLU A 8 -10.53 -3.81 17.08
C GLU A 8 -10.63 -2.29 17.30
N GLU A 9 -9.70 -1.70 18.05
CA GLU A 9 -9.62 -0.26 18.30
C GLU A 9 -9.20 0.48 17.04
N GLU A 10 -8.27 -0.09 16.27
CA GLU A 10 -7.85 0.45 14.97
C GLU A 10 -9.00 0.46 13.97
N LEU A 11 -9.74 -0.65 13.89
CA LEU A 11 -10.89 -0.77 13.00
C LEU A 11 -11.96 0.27 13.35
N LYS A 12 -12.34 0.35 14.63
CA LYS A 12 -13.32 1.34 15.10
C LYS A 12 -12.88 2.78 14.83
N SER A 13 -11.59 3.07 15.02
CA SER A 13 -11.02 4.39 14.74
C SER A 13 -11.06 4.71 13.24
N ALA A 14 -10.70 3.73 12.40
CA ALA A 14 -10.75 3.85 10.94
C ALA A 14 -12.18 4.05 10.43
N GLU A 15 -13.16 3.30 10.96
CA GLU A 15 -14.59 3.46 10.63
C GLU A 15 -15.12 4.82 11.06
N THR A 16 -14.75 5.28 12.26
CA THR A 16 -15.13 6.61 12.75
C THR A 16 -14.54 7.70 11.85
N ALA A 17 -13.27 7.59 11.45
CA ALA A 17 -12.64 8.52 10.53
C ALA A 17 -13.30 8.49 9.16
N LEU A 18 -13.64 7.30 8.66
CA LEU A 18 -14.32 7.12 7.38
C LEU A 18 -15.68 7.84 7.38
N SER A 19 -16.47 7.68 8.44
CA SER A 19 -17.80 8.30 8.57
C SER A 19 -17.81 9.83 8.54
N ARG A 20 -16.64 10.48 8.71
CA ARG A 20 -16.49 11.94 8.65
C ARG A 20 -16.21 12.46 7.23
N LEU A 21 -15.91 11.59 6.27
CA LEU A 21 -15.68 11.98 4.88
C LEU A 21 -17.00 12.25 4.14
N PRO A 22 -16.98 12.96 3.00
CA PRO A 22 -18.16 13.05 2.12
C PRO A 22 -18.62 11.67 1.62
N GLU A 23 -19.92 11.52 1.38
CA GLU A 23 -20.55 10.23 1.06
C GLU A 23 -19.88 9.47 -0.09
N GLU A 24 -19.53 10.15 -1.19
CA GLU A 24 -18.90 9.50 -2.35
C GLU A 24 -17.49 8.98 -2.01
N ALA A 25 -16.73 9.69 -1.17
CA ALA A 25 -15.41 9.25 -0.71
C ALA A 25 -15.51 8.07 0.26
N GLN A 26 -16.51 8.08 1.15
CA GLN A 26 -16.81 6.93 2.01
C GLN A 26 -17.07 5.69 1.18
N LYS A 27 -17.96 5.80 0.18
CA LYS A 27 -18.31 4.69 -0.72
C LYS A 27 -17.10 4.19 -1.49
N ALA A 28 -16.31 5.09 -2.08
CA ALA A 28 -15.12 4.73 -2.85
C ALA A 28 -14.09 3.94 -2.03
N ILE A 29 -13.78 4.41 -0.81
CA ILE A 29 -12.83 3.73 0.08
C ILE A 29 -13.41 2.40 0.58
N SER A 30 -14.70 2.35 0.92
CA SER A 30 -15.36 1.12 1.37
C SER A 30 -15.36 0.04 0.29
N GLU A 31 -15.67 0.42 -0.95
CA GLU A 31 -15.69 -0.47 -2.12
C GLU A 31 -14.29 -1.04 -2.40
N LEU A 32 -13.26 -0.19 -2.39
CA LEU A 32 -11.86 -0.62 -2.46
C LEU A 32 -11.54 -1.65 -1.38
N VAL A 33 -11.86 -1.35 -0.12
CA VAL A 33 -11.49 -2.19 1.02
C VAL A 33 -12.16 -3.56 0.92
N VAL A 34 -13.42 -3.62 0.52
CA VAL A 34 -14.13 -4.88 0.27
C VAL A 34 -13.44 -5.68 -0.84
N MET A 35 -13.16 -5.04 -1.99
CA MET A 35 -12.51 -5.69 -3.13
C MET A 35 -11.13 -6.25 -2.75
N ALA A 36 -10.27 -5.40 -2.16
CA ALA A 36 -8.89 -5.75 -1.81
C ALA A 36 -8.77 -6.80 -0.69
N THR A 37 -9.83 -7.00 0.11
CA THR A 37 -9.81 -7.95 1.24
C THR A 37 -10.61 -9.22 0.99
N THR A 38 -11.24 -9.38 -0.19
CA THR A 38 -12.10 -10.52 -0.52
C THR A 38 -11.36 -11.86 -0.38
N ASN A 39 -10.09 -11.91 -0.79
CA ASN A 39 -9.27 -13.13 -0.74
C ASN A 39 -8.39 -13.24 0.52
N ILE A 40 -8.57 -12.34 1.49
CA ILE A 40 -7.78 -12.34 2.73
C ILE A 40 -8.46 -13.24 3.77
N PRO A 41 -7.70 -14.15 4.44
CA PRO A 41 -8.20 -14.99 5.52
C PRO A 41 -8.86 -14.19 6.65
N GLU A 42 -9.92 -14.74 7.24
CA GLU A 42 -10.76 -14.03 8.23
C GLU A 42 -9.97 -13.56 9.45
N ASP A 43 -8.99 -14.35 9.90
CA ASP A 43 -8.14 -14.06 11.06
C ASP A 43 -7.20 -12.85 10.85
N GLN A 44 -7.06 -12.36 9.62
CA GLN A 44 -6.28 -11.16 9.30
C GLN A 44 -7.10 -10.06 8.65
N ARG A 45 -8.28 -10.41 8.11
CA ARG A 45 -9.10 -9.54 7.28
C ARG A 45 -9.40 -8.22 7.98
N ASP A 46 -9.75 -8.25 9.27
CA ASP A 46 -10.15 -7.05 9.99
C ASP A 46 -8.98 -6.10 10.28
N LEU A 47 -7.79 -6.63 10.60
CA LEU A 47 -6.58 -5.82 10.71
C LEU A 47 -6.21 -5.18 9.37
N VAL A 48 -6.27 -5.95 8.28
CA VAL A 48 -5.98 -5.44 6.94
C VAL A 48 -7.00 -4.38 6.54
N LYS A 49 -8.30 -4.60 6.79
CA LYS A 49 -9.36 -3.60 6.56
C LYS A 49 -9.10 -2.31 7.32
N ALA A 50 -8.81 -2.39 8.61
CA ALA A 50 -8.54 -1.23 9.45
C ALA A 50 -7.38 -0.41 8.88
N ARG A 51 -6.29 -1.08 8.51
CA ARG A 51 -5.04 -0.46 8.05
C ARG A 51 -5.14 0.10 6.64
N LEU A 52 -5.83 -0.61 5.75
CA LEU A 52 -6.11 -0.12 4.40
C LEU A 52 -7.04 1.10 4.43
N THR A 53 -8.07 1.06 5.27
CA THR A 53 -9.01 2.19 5.46
C THR A 53 -8.29 3.41 6.04
N ALA A 54 -7.56 3.24 7.14
CA ALA A 54 -6.82 4.32 7.77
C ALA A 54 -5.77 4.93 6.83
N ALA A 55 -5.05 4.10 6.08
CA ALA A 55 -4.08 4.55 5.09
C ALA A 55 -4.73 5.33 3.94
N ALA A 56 -5.86 4.84 3.40
CA ALA A 56 -6.60 5.55 2.35
C ALA A 56 -7.05 6.93 2.82
N ILE A 57 -7.63 7.04 4.03
CA ILE A 57 -8.06 8.32 4.61
C ILE A 57 -6.86 9.24 4.85
N GLY A 58 -5.76 8.72 5.40
CA GLY A 58 -4.55 9.50 5.66
C GLY A 58 -3.83 9.98 4.39
N ALA A 59 -3.89 9.18 3.32
CA ALA A 59 -3.27 9.51 2.03
C ALA A 59 -4.13 10.45 1.17
N LEU A 60 -5.46 10.49 1.38
CA LEU A 60 -6.39 11.27 0.58
C LEU A 60 -6.02 12.77 0.49
N PRO A 61 -5.67 13.51 1.57
CA PRO A 61 -5.24 14.90 1.46
C PRO A 61 -3.97 15.07 0.61
N THR A 62 -3.04 14.12 0.69
CA THR A 62 -1.83 14.12 -0.14
C THR A 62 -2.21 13.90 -1.60
N ALA A 63 -3.09 12.93 -1.89
CA ALA A 63 -3.57 12.68 -3.24
C ALA A 63 -4.27 13.91 -3.84
N GLN A 64 -5.15 14.59 -3.08
CA GLN A 64 -5.80 15.82 -3.53
C GLN A 64 -4.80 16.92 -3.89
N ARG A 65 -3.75 17.09 -3.07
CA ARG A 65 -2.70 18.10 -3.29
C ARG A 65 -1.84 17.77 -4.52
N GLU A 66 -1.27 16.56 -4.58
CA GLU A 66 -0.32 16.19 -5.62
C GLU A 66 -1.00 16.00 -6.98
N LEU A 67 -2.20 15.40 -7.00
CA LEU A 67 -2.97 15.14 -8.23
C LEU A 67 -3.92 16.29 -8.59
N LYS A 68 -3.98 17.35 -7.76
CA LYS A 68 -4.74 18.58 -7.99
C LYS A 68 -6.24 18.36 -8.24
N PHE A 69 -6.88 17.55 -7.40
CA PHE A 69 -8.32 17.31 -7.46
C PHE A 69 -9.03 17.71 -6.17
N THR A 70 -10.31 18.08 -6.28
CA THR A 70 -11.20 18.36 -5.16
C THR A 70 -12.03 17.13 -4.80
N ILE A 71 -12.48 17.01 -3.54
CA ILE A 71 -13.11 15.77 -3.06
C ILE A 71 -14.40 15.39 -3.83
N ASP A 72 -15.09 16.36 -4.44
CA ASP A 72 -16.25 16.13 -5.31
C ASP A 72 -15.87 15.48 -6.66
N GLN A 73 -14.61 15.59 -7.08
CA GLN A 73 -14.06 14.91 -8.25
C GLN A 73 -13.68 13.46 -7.96
N PHE A 74 -13.67 13.06 -6.69
CA PHE A 74 -13.39 11.69 -6.29
C PHE A 74 -14.65 10.84 -6.41
N ILE A 75 -14.54 9.74 -7.16
CA ILE A 75 -15.64 8.85 -7.47
C ILE A 75 -15.31 7.41 -7.08
N ARG A 76 -16.37 6.62 -6.88
CA ARG A 76 -16.21 5.19 -6.65
C ARG A 76 -15.53 4.46 -7.84
N PRO A 77 -14.77 3.39 -7.58
CA PRO A 77 -14.00 2.66 -8.60
C PRO A 77 -14.88 2.13 -9.75
N THR A 78 -16.14 1.81 -9.50
CA THR A 78 -17.09 1.31 -10.51
C THR A 78 -17.71 2.35 -11.45
N LYS A 79 -17.54 3.67 -11.23
CA LYS A 79 -18.17 4.70 -12.09
C LYS A 79 -17.29 5.17 -13.25
N LEU A 80 -15.97 5.06 -13.14
CA LEU A 80 -14.93 5.46 -14.09
C LEU A 80 -15.32 6.57 -15.10
N VAL A 81 -15.64 7.77 -14.61
CA VAL A 81 -16.01 8.92 -15.44
C VAL A 81 -14.77 9.75 -15.79
N SER A 82 -14.58 10.09 -17.06
CA SER A 82 -13.45 10.93 -17.52
C SER A 82 -13.38 12.27 -16.77
N GLY A 83 -12.17 12.73 -16.46
CA GLY A 83 -11.92 13.95 -15.69
C GLY A 83 -12.17 13.83 -14.18
N ARG A 84 -12.54 12.64 -13.70
CA ARG A 84 -12.67 12.32 -12.26
C ARG A 84 -11.49 11.46 -11.79
N PHE A 85 -11.37 11.32 -10.48
CA PHE A 85 -10.34 10.56 -9.81
C PHE A 85 -10.95 9.42 -9.00
N THR A 86 -10.22 8.33 -8.85
CA THR A 86 -10.67 7.18 -8.07
C THR A 86 -9.50 6.53 -7.34
N ILE A 87 -9.81 5.49 -6.56
CA ILE A 87 -8.84 4.68 -5.83
C ILE A 87 -8.96 3.22 -6.29
N VAL A 88 -7.84 2.56 -6.57
CA VAL A 88 -7.83 1.14 -6.97
C VAL A 88 -6.82 0.37 -6.16
N GLU A 89 -7.02 -0.93 -6.05
CA GLU A 89 -6.05 -1.83 -5.43
C GLU A 89 -4.70 -1.75 -6.15
N LEU A 90 -3.62 -1.75 -5.38
CA LEU A 90 -2.27 -1.76 -5.92
C LEU A 90 -1.97 -3.15 -6.48
N ARG A 91 -1.93 -3.27 -7.80
CA ARG A 91 -1.51 -4.48 -8.52
C ARG A 91 -0.09 -4.28 -9.05
N PRO A 92 0.95 -4.85 -8.41
CA PRO A 92 2.34 -4.49 -8.68
C PRO A 92 2.71 -4.46 -10.17
N GLU A 93 2.29 -5.48 -10.90
CA GLU A 93 2.52 -5.67 -12.33
C GLU A 93 1.94 -4.55 -13.22
N LEU A 94 0.88 -3.88 -12.78
CA LEU A 94 0.22 -2.81 -13.54
C LEU A 94 0.82 -1.43 -13.27
N PHE A 95 1.51 -1.27 -12.14
CA PHE A 95 2.12 -0.01 -11.72
C PHE A 95 3.63 0.00 -11.97
N GLY A 96 4.14 -0.94 -12.78
CA GLY A 96 5.58 -1.10 -13.03
C GLY A 96 6.36 -1.41 -11.75
N LEU A 97 5.68 -1.87 -10.70
CA LEU A 97 6.33 -2.31 -9.47
C LEU A 97 6.80 -3.73 -9.73
N THR A 98 8.11 -3.90 -9.87
CA THR A 98 8.68 -5.24 -9.79
C THR A 98 8.29 -5.82 -8.45
N THR A 99 7.62 -6.98 -8.46
CA THR A 99 7.63 -7.85 -7.29
C THR A 99 9.09 -7.99 -6.89
N PHE A 100 9.40 -7.76 -5.62
CA PHE A 100 10.76 -7.88 -5.12
C PHE A 100 11.12 -9.34 -5.23
N ARG A 101 11.72 -9.74 -6.36
CA ARG A 101 12.22 -11.08 -6.62
C ARG A 101 13.72 -10.97 -6.60
N TYR A 102 14.34 -11.39 -5.51
CA TYR A 102 15.76 -11.25 -5.36
C TYR A 102 16.36 -12.51 -4.76
N ASN A 103 17.53 -12.88 -5.29
CA ASN A 103 18.34 -13.94 -4.73
C ASN A 103 19.40 -13.32 -3.83
N TRP A 104 19.22 -13.47 -2.53
CA TRP A 104 20.15 -12.99 -1.53
C TRP A 104 21.42 -13.83 -1.50
N THR A 105 22.56 -13.22 -1.77
CA THR A 105 23.87 -13.88 -1.81
C THR A 105 24.75 -13.63 -0.58
N ALA A 106 24.33 -12.75 0.33
CA ALA A 106 24.98 -12.47 1.61
C ALA A 106 23.94 -12.18 2.72
N THR A 107 24.29 -12.42 3.98
CA THR A 107 23.52 -11.92 5.12
C THR A 107 23.96 -10.50 5.48
N GLY A 108 23.12 -9.74 6.20
CA GLY A 108 23.37 -8.35 6.59
C GLY A 108 22.52 -7.34 5.83
N GLU A 109 22.82 -6.04 6.01
CA GLU A 109 22.15 -4.96 5.29
C GLU A 109 22.55 -4.98 3.81
N GLN A 110 21.56 -5.09 2.94
CA GLN A 110 21.73 -5.01 1.49
C GLN A 110 20.86 -3.90 0.92
N SER A 111 21.40 -3.15 -0.05
CA SER A 111 20.59 -2.28 -0.88
C SER A 111 19.83 -3.10 -1.91
N CYS A 112 18.52 -2.92 -1.96
CA CYS A 112 17.73 -3.35 -3.10
C CYS A 112 17.29 -2.13 -3.90
N PRO A 113 17.67 -2.03 -5.18
CA PRO A 113 17.05 -1.06 -6.08
C PRO A 113 15.61 -1.50 -6.33
N TRP A 114 14.67 -1.00 -5.53
CA TRP A 114 13.26 -1.08 -5.85
C TRP A 114 12.91 0.06 -6.77
N ASN A 115 13.32 -0.06 -8.04
CA ASN A 115 13.17 0.99 -9.05
C ASN A 115 11.68 1.24 -9.36
N VAL A 116 11.03 1.96 -8.48
CA VAL A 116 9.66 2.42 -8.61
C VAL A 116 9.75 3.89 -8.96
N THR A 117 9.30 4.22 -10.17
CA THR A 117 9.00 5.60 -10.53
C THR A 117 7.49 5.72 -10.56
N THR A 118 6.94 6.52 -9.65
CA THR A 118 5.52 6.81 -9.65
C THR A 118 5.17 7.76 -10.79
N ASP A 119 4.16 7.39 -11.59
CA ASP A 119 3.61 8.25 -12.64
C ASP A 119 3.12 9.59 -12.04
N GLU A 120 3.28 10.69 -12.77
CA GLU A 120 2.85 12.03 -12.32
C GLU A 120 1.34 12.13 -12.03
N ARG A 121 0.56 11.18 -12.55
CA ARG A 121 -0.88 11.06 -12.40
C ARG A 121 -1.28 10.10 -11.27
N VAL A 122 -0.33 9.59 -10.48
CA VAL A 122 -0.60 8.57 -9.45
C VAL A 122 -0.02 8.97 -8.10
N VAL A 123 -0.81 8.79 -7.05
CA VAL A 123 -0.33 8.73 -5.65
C VAL A 123 -0.70 7.37 -5.11
N MET A 124 0.27 6.60 -4.64
CA MET A 124 0.02 5.27 -4.11
C MET A 124 0.40 5.19 -2.64
N PHE A 125 -0.17 4.22 -1.94
CA PHE A 125 0.28 3.88 -0.61
C PHE A 125 0.41 2.38 -0.43
N ILE A 126 1.43 1.98 0.32
CA ILE A 126 1.73 0.58 0.63
C ILE A 126 1.43 0.38 2.11
N VAL A 127 0.55 -0.56 2.41
CA VAL A 127 0.17 -0.92 3.79
C VAL A 127 0.74 -2.25 4.22
N GLY A 128 1.29 -3.05 3.30
CA GLY A 128 1.80 -4.37 3.62
C GLY A 128 2.55 -5.04 2.47
N LEU A 129 2.94 -6.29 2.69
CA LEU A 129 3.55 -7.18 1.70
C LEU A 129 2.79 -8.52 1.62
N GLN A 130 2.59 -9.07 0.42
CA GLN A 130 1.98 -10.39 0.18
C GLN A 130 3.00 -11.44 -0.27
N ASN A 131 2.67 -12.71 -0.03
CA ASN A 131 3.28 -13.93 -0.58
C ASN A 131 4.81 -14.05 -0.49
N PRO A 132 5.40 -13.90 0.70
CA PRO A 132 6.81 -14.24 0.90
C PRO A 132 7.02 -15.76 0.76
N GLU A 133 7.68 -16.22 -0.33
CA GLU A 133 8.04 -17.63 -0.50
C GLU A 133 9.46 -17.87 -1.05
N PRO A 134 10.16 -18.93 -0.60
CA PRO A 134 9.95 -19.71 0.63
C PRO A 134 10.59 -19.00 1.83
N SER A 135 9.86 -18.89 2.95
CA SER A 135 10.22 -18.24 4.24
C SER A 135 11.27 -17.13 4.10
N PRO A 136 10.85 -15.86 4.10
CA PRO A 136 11.76 -14.80 3.74
C PRO A 136 12.92 -14.81 4.70
N LYS A 137 14.09 -14.80 4.11
CA LYS A 137 15.34 -14.87 4.83
C LYS A 137 15.72 -13.51 5.36
N THR A 138 14.73 -12.77 5.82
CA THR A 138 14.75 -11.33 6.00
C THR A 138 14.05 -10.98 7.30
N ARG A 139 14.78 -10.50 8.31
CA ARG A 139 14.23 -10.14 9.63
C ARG A 139 13.40 -8.88 9.61
N TYR A 140 13.86 -7.93 8.78
CA TYR A 140 13.29 -6.62 8.64
C TYR A 140 13.56 -6.04 7.26
N VAL A 141 12.58 -5.27 6.78
CA VAL A 141 12.69 -4.43 5.60
C VAL A 141 12.79 -2.99 6.06
N TYR A 142 13.81 -2.28 5.60
CA TYR A 142 13.99 -0.85 5.78
C TYR A 142 13.72 -0.15 4.43
N GLY A 143 12.83 0.83 4.42
CA GLY A 143 12.62 1.65 3.24
C GLY A 143 13.12 3.05 3.49
N LYS A 144 14.10 3.52 2.70
CA LYS A 144 14.34 4.96 2.59
C LYS A 144 13.66 5.45 1.32
N ILE A 145 12.42 5.90 1.47
CA ILE A 145 11.65 6.44 0.35
C ILE A 145 12.11 7.88 0.14
N GLY A 146 12.88 8.14 -0.90
CA GLY A 146 13.42 9.48 -1.18
C GLY A 146 14.42 10.01 -0.14
N VAL A 147 14.80 11.28 -0.30
CA VAL A 147 15.90 11.90 0.46
C VAL A 147 15.44 12.42 1.84
N ASP A 148 14.16 12.77 1.95
CA ASP A 148 13.58 13.54 3.07
C ASP A 148 12.68 12.73 4.03
N ASP A 149 12.36 11.46 3.73
CA ASP A 149 11.46 10.67 4.58
C ASP A 149 12.20 10.01 5.76
N LEU A 150 11.51 9.95 6.91
CA LEU A 150 11.95 9.19 8.07
C LEU A 150 11.85 7.68 7.78
N PRO A 151 12.80 6.86 8.25
CA PRO A 151 12.76 5.42 8.03
C PRO A 151 11.58 4.80 8.76
N VAL A 152 10.78 4.02 8.05
CA VAL A 152 9.78 3.14 8.67
C VAL A 152 10.42 1.78 8.86
N TYR A 153 10.36 1.29 10.09
CA TYR A 153 10.90 -0.01 10.50
C TYR A 153 9.82 -1.06 10.38
N PHE A 154 10.04 -2.08 9.56
CA PHE A 154 9.40 -3.36 9.77
C PHE A 154 10.25 -4.17 10.77
N VAL A 155 9.68 -4.83 11.76
CA VAL A 155 10.41 -5.78 12.63
C VAL A 155 9.51 -7.00 12.75
N GLY A 156 9.81 -8.08 12.03
CA GLY A 156 8.96 -9.26 12.14
C GLY A 156 9.28 -10.38 11.16
N ASP A 157 8.92 -11.59 11.59
CA ASP A 157 8.97 -12.82 10.80
C ASP A 157 7.91 -12.78 9.68
N LEU A 158 8.34 -12.90 8.41
CA LEU A 158 7.44 -12.99 7.26
C LEU A 158 7.12 -14.42 6.80
N GLU A 159 7.25 -15.44 7.65
CA GLU A 159 6.72 -16.77 7.37
C GLU A 159 5.19 -16.79 7.13
N GLY A 160 4.75 -17.57 6.12
CA GLY A 160 3.35 -17.89 5.81
C GLY A 160 2.65 -17.05 4.72
N PHE A 161 1.66 -17.64 4.05
CA PHE A 161 0.81 -16.99 3.01
C PHE A 161 -0.14 -15.96 3.64
N ARG A 162 0.31 -14.71 3.81
CA ARG A 162 -0.43 -13.66 4.54
C ARG A 162 -0.03 -12.25 4.09
N VAL A 163 -0.96 -11.29 4.15
CA VAL A 163 -0.62 -9.86 4.04
C VAL A 163 0.02 -9.43 5.35
N LYS A 164 1.30 -9.12 5.33
CA LYS A 164 2.03 -8.61 6.50
C LYS A 164 1.90 -7.10 6.52
N VAL A 165 1.12 -6.61 7.48
CA VAL A 165 0.76 -5.19 7.57
C VAL A 165 1.90 -4.39 8.20
N LEU A 166 2.21 -3.24 7.61
CA LEU A 166 3.22 -2.31 8.09
C LEU A 166 2.72 -1.55 9.32
N PRO A 167 3.62 -1.20 10.26
CA PRO A 167 3.26 -0.33 11.39
C PRO A 167 2.70 1.03 10.93
N GLN A 168 3.20 1.54 9.80
CA GLN A 168 2.72 2.76 9.14
C GLN A 168 2.73 2.57 7.62
N PRO A 169 1.73 3.10 6.90
CA PRO A 169 1.71 3.04 5.45
C PRO A 169 2.76 3.96 4.83
N TYR A 170 3.35 3.52 3.73
CA TYR A 170 4.19 4.37 2.90
C TYR A 170 3.33 5.14 1.92
N ILE A 171 3.47 6.46 1.82
CA ILE A 171 2.76 7.27 0.81
C ILE A 171 3.79 7.68 -0.25
N LEU A 172 3.60 7.18 -1.46
CA LEU A 172 4.46 7.45 -2.59
C LEU A 172 3.81 8.54 -3.45
N LYS A 173 4.44 9.71 -3.45
CA LYS A 173 4.03 10.88 -4.23
C LYS A 173 4.41 10.69 -5.70
N PRO A 174 3.92 11.51 -6.63
CA PRO A 174 4.30 11.40 -8.02
C PRO A 174 5.78 11.74 -8.22
N ARG A 175 6.46 11.11 -9.19
CA ARG A 175 7.91 11.26 -9.47
C ARG A 175 8.83 10.88 -8.30
N THR A 176 8.34 10.10 -7.34
CA THR A 176 9.17 9.54 -6.27
C THR A 176 9.90 8.32 -6.79
N THR A 177 11.23 8.31 -6.63
CA THR A 177 12.06 7.10 -6.76
C THR A 177 12.24 6.48 -5.38
N ILE A 178 12.18 5.15 -5.31
CA ILE A 178 12.29 4.41 -4.04
C ILE A 178 13.59 3.62 -4.04
N ASP A 179 14.36 3.72 -2.96
CA ASP A 179 15.45 2.80 -2.67
C ASP A 179 15.14 2.07 -1.36
N LEU A 180 15.06 0.75 -1.40
CA LEU A 180 14.91 -0.05 -0.18
C LEU A 180 16.27 -0.53 0.29
N LYS A 181 16.46 -0.62 1.61
CA LYS A 181 17.52 -1.45 2.18
C LYS A 181 16.92 -2.54 3.02
N VAL A 182 17.41 -3.75 2.88
CA VAL A 182 16.79 -4.91 3.49
C VAL A 182 17.84 -5.64 4.31
N TYR A 183 17.48 -6.09 5.51
CA TYR A 183 18.41 -6.90 6.30
C TYR A 183 18.10 -8.38 6.11
N VAL A 184 19.05 -9.05 5.48
CA VAL A 184 18.98 -10.46 5.14
C VAL A 184 19.59 -11.29 6.27
N GLU A 185 18.81 -12.21 6.84
CA GLU A 185 19.24 -13.21 7.81
C GLU A 185 19.80 -14.49 7.19
N ALA A 186 19.38 -14.85 5.97
CA ALA A 186 19.90 -16.04 5.29
C ALA A 186 19.94 -15.91 3.75
N LEU A 187 20.76 -16.73 3.11
CA LEU A 187 20.93 -16.68 1.65
C LEU A 187 19.82 -17.42 0.92
N GLY A 188 19.35 -16.87 -0.20
CA GLY A 188 18.50 -17.51 -1.19
C GLY A 188 17.37 -16.61 -1.67
N TYR A 189 16.31 -17.20 -2.18
CA TYR A 189 15.28 -16.47 -2.93
C TYR A 189 14.13 -15.99 -2.05
N ASP A 190 13.79 -14.70 -2.16
CA ASP A 190 12.56 -14.12 -1.60
C ASP A 190 11.74 -13.45 -2.72
N GLU A 191 10.42 -13.63 -2.69
CA GLU A 191 9.45 -12.84 -3.45
C GLU A 191 8.58 -12.00 -2.51
N LEU A 192 8.66 -10.66 -2.54
CA LEU A 192 7.79 -9.77 -1.77
C LEU A 192 6.94 -8.92 -2.71
N LYS A 193 5.61 -8.99 -2.57
CA LYS A 193 4.67 -8.19 -3.37
C LYS A 193 4.11 -7.04 -2.54
N PRO A 194 4.22 -5.76 -2.95
CA PRO A 194 3.59 -4.68 -2.23
C PRO A 194 2.08 -4.83 -2.22
N PHE A 195 1.46 -4.54 -1.08
CA PHE A 195 0.02 -4.50 -0.91
C PHE A 195 -0.42 -3.12 -0.46
N GLY A 196 -1.48 -2.59 -1.06
CA GLY A 196 -1.99 -1.26 -0.78
C GLY A 196 -2.95 -0.78 -1.85
N ALA A 197 -2.95 0.53 -2.12
CA ALA A 197 -3.81 1.11 -3.14
C ALA A 197 -3.16 2.31 -3.85
N ALA A 198 -3.79 2.74 -4.94
CA ALA A 198 -3.39 3.90 -5.72
C ALA A 198 -4.57 4.83 -5.99
N PHE A 199 -4.37 6.13 -5.79
CA PHE A 199 -5.21 7.21 -6.26
C PHE A 199 -4.75 7.63 -7.66
N LEU A 200 -5.70 7.69 -8.59
CA LEU A 200 -5.40 7.98 -9.99
C LEU A 200 -6.64 8.50 -10.74
N PRO A 201 -6.46 9.18 -11.88
CA PRO A 201 -7.54 9.51 -12.80
C PRO A 201 -8.32 8.28 -13.26
N ALA A 202 -9.63 8.44 -13.43
CA ALA A 202 -10.54 7.37 -13.83
C ALA A 202 -10.24 6.80 -15.23
N ASP A 203 -9.72 7.61 -16.15
CA ASP A 203 -9.29 7.16 -17.49
C ASP A 203 -8.06 6.26 -17.42
N LEU A 204 -7.16 6.50 -16.46
CA LEU A 204 -6.03 5.63 -16.19
C LEU A 204 -6.50 4.35 -15.48
N ALA A 205 -7.39 4.47 -14.50
CA ALA A 205 -7.98 3.31 -13.82
C ALA A 205 -8.66 2.37 -14.82
N ALA A 206 -9.44 2.89 -15.78
CA ALA A 206 -10.09 2.08 -16.83
C ALA A 206 -9.10 1.24 -17.67
N LYS A 207 -7.87 1.72 -17.85
CA LYS A 207 -6.83 0.99 -18.59
C LYS A 207 -6.16 -0.09 -17.74
N LEU A 208 -5.98 0.18 -16.44
CA LEU A 208 -5.29 -0.73 -15.52
C LEU A 208 -6.24 -1.81 -14.99
N THR A 209 -7.50 -1.50 -14.78
CA THR A 209 -8.51 -2.44 -14.30
C THR A 209 -9.58 -2.66 -15.37
N PRO A 210 -9.29 -3.37 -16.48
CA PRO A 210 -10.34 -3.84 -17.35
C PRO A 210 -11.19 -4.82 -16.54
N PHE A 211 -12.42 -4.42 -16.23
CA PHE A 211 -13.41 -5.30 -15.61
C PHE A 211 -13.69 -6.52 -16.49
#